data_AF-A0A9X2C859-F1
#
_entry.id   AF-A0A9X2C859-F1
#
_cell.length_a   1.000
_cell.length_b   1.000
_cell.length_c   1.000
_cell.angle_alpha   90.00
_cell.angle_beta   90.00
_cell.angle_gamma   90.00
#
_symmetry.space_group_name_H-M   'P 1'
#
loop_
_entity.id
_entity.type
_entity.pdbx_description
1 polymer ?
#
loop_
_entity_poly.entity_id
_entity_poly.type
_entity_poly.pdbx_seq_one_letter_code
_entity_poly.pdbx_strand_id
1 'polypeptide(L)'
;MIDGQPLACFQPFIDTATGRIAGVEALGRLLQADGRMQSVGPLFAEPKTASSALRRLDRQIRDNALSRLHEAPPDWFLSLNISPRWISRLRA
;
A
#
# COMPACT_ATOMS: atom_id res chain seq x y z
N MET A 1 9.46 -13.51 10.50
CA MET A 1 9.06 -13.23 9.10
C MET A 1 7.68 -12.62 9.15
N ILE A 2 7.28 -11.79 8.18
CA ILE A 2 5.91 -11.29 8.09
C ILE A 2 5.15 -12.33 7.25
N ASP A 3 4.13 -12.96 7.84
CA ASP A 3 3.43 -14.08 7.23
C ASP A 3 2.25 -13.60 6.36
N GLY A 4 2.04 -14.30 5.24
CA GLY A 4 1.03 -13.97 4.24
C GLY A 4 1.61 -13.27 3.01
N GLN A 5 0.82 -13.23 1.94
CA GLN A 5 1.20 -12.60 0.67
C GLN A 5 0.87 -11.09 0.72
N PRO A 6 1.86 -10.21 0.56
CA PRO A 6 1.62 -8.77 0.48
C PRO A 6 0.86 -8.39 -0.78
N LEU A 7 -0.17 -7.56 -0.65
CA LEU A 7 -0.90 -6.99 -1.78
C LEU A 7 -1.54 -5.63 -1.43
N ALA A 8 -1.88 -4.87 -2.46
CA ALA A 8 -2.60 -3.61 -2.34
C ALA A 8 -4.12 -3.82 -2.50
N CYS A 9 -4.88 -3.34 -1.53
CA CYS A 9 -6.31 -3.05 -1.68
C CYS A 9 -6.50 -1.56 -1.96
N PHE A 10 -7.63 -1.17 -2.53
CA PHE A 10 -7.86 0.19 -2.99
C PHE A 10 -9.07 0.82 -2.32
N GLN A 11 -8.91 2.04 -1.79
CA GLN A 11 -10.00 2.85 -1.26
C GLN A 11 -10.22 4.06 -2.18
N PRO A 12 -11.45 4.34 -2.64
CA PRO A 12 -11.70 5.43 -3.58
C PRO A 12 -11.66 6.82 -2.92
N PHE A 13 -11.16 7.80 -3.66
CA PHE A 13 -11.39 9.23 -3.41
C PHE A 13 -12.56 9.70 -4.28
N ILE A 14 -13.53 10.36 -3.66
CA ILE A 14 -14.70 10.91 -4.36
C ILE A 14 -14.49 12.40 -4.57
N ASP A 15 -14.58 12.83 -5.83
CA ASP A 15 -14.69 14.25 -6.17
C ASP A 15 -16.08 14.75 -5.75
N THR A 16 -16.09 15.73 -4.85
CA THR A 16 -17.32 16.28 -4.28
C THR A 16 -18.11 17.14 -5.25
N ALA A 17 -17.48 17.67 -6.30
CA ALA A 17 -18.17 18.46 -7.32
C ALA A 17 -18.94 17.56 -8.30
N THR A 18 -18.41 16.37 -8.60
CA THR A 18 -18.99 15.46 -9.61
C THR A 18 -19.65 14.22 -9.03
N GLY A 19 -19.36 13.87 -7.77
CA GLY A 19 -19.78 12.61 -7.14
C GLY A 19 -19.10 11.37 -7.72
N ARG A 20 -18.09 11.53 -8.58
CA ARG A 20 -17.36 10.42 -9.23
C ARG A 20 -16.10 10.08 -8.46
N ILE A 21 -15.57 8.88 -8.71
CA ILE A 21 -14.24 8.51 -8.23
C ILE A 21 -13.21 9.31 -9.03
N ALA A 22 -12.33 10.02 -8.34
CA ALA A 22 -11.22 10.77 -8.94
C ALA A 22 -9.88 10.01 -8.87
N GLY A 23 -9.81 8.98 -8.03
CA GLY A 23 -8.60 8.21 -7.80
C GLY A 23 -8.75 7.23 -6.66
N VAL A 24 -7.68 6.52 -6.34
CA VAL A 24 -7.66 5.52 -5.28
C VAL A 24 -6.41 5.64 -4.41
N GLU A 25 -6.55 5.29 -3.13
CA GLU A 25 -5.44 5.05 -2.21
C GLU A 25 -5.10 3.56 -2.17
N ALA A 26 -3.82 3.22 -2.35
CA ALA A 26 -3.33 1.87 -2.11
C ALA A 26 -3.09 1.62 -0.62
N LEU A 27 -3.80 0.63 -0.07
CA LEU A 27 -3.72 0.20 1.31
C LEU A 27 -3.18 -1.22 1.39
N GLY A 28 -2.07 -1.39 2.09
CA GLY A 28 -1.40 -2.68 2.24
C GLY A 28 -2.23 -3.71 3.01
N ARG A 29 -2.22 -4.94 2.53
CA ARG A 29 -2.81 -6.12 3.19
C ARG A 29 -1.88 -7.32 3.06
N LEU A 30 -2.06 -8.27 3.99
CA LEU A 30 -1.48 -9.62 3.89
C LEU A 30 -2.61 -10.61 3.66
N LEU A 31 -2.61 -11.27 2.51
CA LEU A 31 -3.46 -12.40 2.22
C LEU A 31 -2.91 -13.63 2.93
N GLN A 32 -3.70 -14.16 3.85
CA GLN A 32 -3.39 -15.36 4.61
C GLN A 32 -3.73 -16.63 3.80
N ALA A 33 -3.18 -17.76 4.21
CA ALA A 33 -3.44 -19.06 3.56
C ALA A 33 -4.92 -19.47 3.64
N ASP A 34 -5.66 -18.98 4.63
CA ASP A 34 -7.10 -19.18 4.79
C ASP A 34 -7.95 -18.19 3.96
N GLY A 35 -7.31 -17.37 3.13
CA GLY A 35 -7.96 -16.36 2.28
C GLY A 35 -8.30 -15.06 3.01
N ARG A 36 -8.02 -14.93 4.31
CA ARG A 36 -8.31 -13.70 5.05
C ARG A 36 -7.31 -12.60 4.73
N MET A 37 -7.81 -11.37 4.78
CA MET A 37 -7.03 -10.16 4.53
C MET A 37 -6.74 -9.46 5.85
N GLN A 38 -5.47 -9.32 6.20
CA GLN A 38 -5.05 -8.60 7.40
C GLN A 38 -4.44 -7.24 7.04
N SER A 39 -4.82 -6.20 7.79
CA SER A 39 -4.20 -4.87 7.63
C SER A 39 -2.74 -4.88 8.05
N VAL A 40 -1.86 -4.32 7.22
CA VAL A 40 -0.46 -4.12 7.60
C VAL A 40 -0.24 -2.88 8.46
N GLY A 41 -1.23 -1.98 8.56
CA GLY A 41 -1.12 -0.72 9.30
C GLY A 41 -0.54 -0.87 10.71
N PRO A 42 -1.03 -1.80 11.55
CA PRO A 42 -0.48 -2.05 12.88
C PRO A 42 1.02 -2.41 12.89
N LEU A 43 1.52 -3.10 11.85
CA LEU A 43 2.94 -3.49 11.77
C LEU A 43 3.87 -2.27 11.68
N PHE A 44 3.41 -1.17 11.08
CA PHE A 44 4.19 0.07 10.94
C PHE A 44 4.28 0.88 12.24
N ALA A 45 3.36 0.64 13.18
CA ALA A 45 3.37 1.25 14.52
C ALA A 45 4.14 0.41 15.56
N GLU A 46 4.28 -0.90 15.35
CA GLU A 46 4.92 -1.84 16.27
C GLU A 46 6.45 -1.65 16.34
N PRO A 47 7.03 -1.24 17.49
CA PRO A 47 8.47 -1.00 17.63
C PRO A 47 9.35 -2.24 17.43
N LYS A 48 8.80 -3.43 17.71
CA LYS A 48 9.55 -4.69 17.65
C LYS A 48 9.77 -5.21 16.23
N THR A 49 9.05 -4.67 15.24
CA THR A 49 9.19 -5.15 13.86
C THR A 49 10.47 -4.60 13.23
N ALA A 50 11.32 -5.49 12.72
CA ALA A 50 12.57 -5.10 12.08
C ALA A 50 12.34 -4.13 10.92
N SER A 51 13.01 -2.98 10.95
CA SER A 51 12.86 -1.92 9.93
C SER A 51 13.15 -2.39 8.50
N SER A 52 14.07 -3.35 8.32
CA SER A 52 14.36 -3.95 7.01
C SER A 52 13.21 -4.79 6.47
N ALA A 53 12.49 -5.51 7.35
CA ALA A 53 11.31 -6.29 6.98
C ALA A 53 10.14 -5.38 6.60
N LEU A 54 9.88 -4.32 7.39
CA LEU A 54 8.85 -3.32 7.07
C LEU A 54 9.12 -2.62 5.74
N ARG A 55 10.36 -2.24 5.46
CA ARG A 55 10.73 -1.61 4.18
C ARG A 55 10.52 -2.55 2.99
N ARG A 56 10.81 -3.85 3.17
CA ARG A 56 10.59 -4.85 2.13
C ARG A 56 9.10 -5.03 1.86
N LEU A 57 8.30 -5.20 2.91
CA LEU A 57 6.85 -5.30 2.82
C LEU A 57 6.25 -4.07 2.10
N ASP A 58 6.65 -2.89 2.52
CA ASP A 58 6.25 -1.60 1.95
C ASP A 58 6.56 -1.49 0.45
N ARG A 59 7.75 -1.94 0.01
CA ARG A 59 8.10 -2.02 -1.42
C ARG A 59 7.22 -3.00 -2.17
N GLN A 60 7.02 -4.21 -1.65
CA GLN A 60 6.18 -5.24 -2.30
C GLN A 60 4.73 -4.76 -2.51
N ILE A 61 4.16 -4.06 -1.53
CA ILE A 61 2.81 -3.49 -1.65
C ILE A 61 2.77 -2.39 -2.71
N ARG A 62 3.75 -1.49 -2.74
CA ARG A 62 3.79 -0.43 -3.75
C ARG A 62 4.03 -0.98 -5.16
N ASP A 63 4.91 -1.97 -5.30
CA ASP A 63 5.16 -2.63 -6.58
C ASP A 63 3.87 -3.28 -7.10
N ASN A 64 3.11 -3.95 -6.22
CA ASN A 64 1.80 -4.52 -6.54
C ASN A 64 0.75 -3.45 -6.91
N ALA A 65 0.74 -2.30 -6.23
CA ALA A 65 -0.18 -1.21 -6.57
C ALA A 65 0.16 -0.59 -7.93
N LEU A 66 1.45 -0.30 -8.18
CA LEU A 66 1.93 0.30 -9.42
C LEU A 66 1.74 -0.62 -10.62
N SER A 67 1.96 -1.93 -10.46
CA SER A 67 1.74 -2.90 -11.55
C SER A 67 0.28 -2.92 -12.01
N ARG A 68 -0.66 -2.48 -11.17
CA ARG A 68 -2.11 -2.46 -11.43
C ARG A 68 -2.63 -1.08 -11.82
N LEU A 69 -1.78 -0.06 -11.89
CA LEU A 69 -2.19 1.30 -12.26
C LEU A 69 -2.87 1.33 -13.64
N HIS A 70 -2.40 0.49 -14.57
CA HIS A 70 -2.96 0.39 -15.92
C HIS A 70 -4.39 -0.19 -15.96
N GLU A 71 -4.87 -0.81 -14.88
CA GLU A 71 -6.25 -1.28 -14.74
C GLU A 71 -7.23 -0.12 -14.47
N ALA A 72 -6.72 1.03 -14.01
CA ALA A 72 -7.54 2.19 -13.66
C ALA A 72 -7.83 3.09 -14.88
N PRO A 73 -8.94 3.85 -14.86
CA PRO A 73 -9.19 4.91 -15.83
C PRO A 73 -8.02 5.90 -15.92
N PRO A 74 -7.73 6.45 -17.11
CA PRO A 74 -6.55 7.28 -17.35
C PRO A 74 -6.57 8.63 -16.61
N ASP A 75 -7.76 9.07 -16.20
CA ASP A 75 -8.00 10.29 -15.43
C ASP A 75 -7.93 10.07 -13.91
N TRP A 76 -7.78 8.82 -13.46
CA TRP A 76 -7.67 8.52 -12.03
C TRP A 76 -6.23 8.69 -11.53
N PHE A 77 -6.09 9.29 -10.36
CA PHE A 77 -4.81 9.28 -9.65
C PHE A 77 -4.68 8.05 -8.73
N LEU A 78 -3.44 7.61 -8.51
CA LEU A 78 -3.08 6.60 -7.51
C LEU A 78 -2.29 7.26 -6.38
N SER A 79 -2.81 7.20 -5.16
CA SER A 79 -2.11 7.63 -3.96
C SER A 79 -1.35 6.46 -3.32
N LEU A 80 -0.07 6.67 -3.03
CA LEU A 80 0.80 5.72 -2.36
C LEU A 80 1.34 6.30 -1.05
N ASN A 81 1.18 5.55 0.03
CA ASN A 81 1.80 5.89 1.31
C ASN A 81 3.29 5.54 1.31
N ILE A 82 4.11 6.42 1.87
CA ILE A 82 5.55 6.19 2.10
C ILE A 82 5.88 6.59 3.53
N SER A 83 6.44 5.66 4.31
CA SER A 83 6.93 6.02 5.64
C SER A 83 8.07 7.05 5.53
N PRO A 84 8.02 8.16 6.28
CA PRO A 84 9.11 9.14 6.32
C PRO A 84 10.46 8.51 6.70
N ARG A 85 10.44 7.40 7.46
CA ARG A 85 11.64 6.61 7.83
C ARG A 85 12.44 6.15 6.61
N TRP A 86 11.79 5.93 5.46
CA TRP A 86 12.45 5.45 4.24
C TRP A 86 13.07 6.57 3.42
N ILE A 87 12.53 7.78 3.50
CA ILE A 87 13.06 8.95 2.78
C ILE A 87 14.50 9.22 3.23
N SER A 88 14.77 9.12 4.53
CA SER A 88 16.14 9.24 5.09
C SER A 88 17.12 8.14 4.64
N ARG A 89 16.66 7.11 3.92
CA ARG A 89 17.46 5.96 3.46
C ARG A 89 17.64 5.94 1.94
N LEU A 90 17.16 6.97 1.23
CA LEU A 90 17.46 7.16 -0.18
C LEU A 90 18.97 7.40 -0.33
N ARG A 91 19.59 6.69 -1.27
CA ARG A 91 20.98 6.93 -1.67
C ARG A 91 20.94 7.72 -2.98
N ALA A 92 21.86 8.69 -3.10
CA ALA A 92 22.13 9.37 -4.36
C ALA A 92 22.75 8.42 -5.38
#